data_AF-A0A1M6IV66-F1
#
_entry.id   AF-A0A1M6IV66-F1
#
_cell.length_a   1.000
_cell.length_b   1.000
_cell.length_c   1.000
_cell.angle_alpha   90.00
_cell.angle_beta   90.00
_cell.angle_gamma   90.00
#
_symmetry.space_group_name_H-M   'P 1'
#
loop_
_entity.id
_entity.type
_entity.pdbx_description
1 polymer ?
#
loop_
_entity_poly.entity_id
_entity_poly.type
_entity_poly.pdbx_seq_one_letter_code
_entity_poly.pdbx_strand_id
1 'polypeptide(L)' 'MVSKKKQKDDRKQLLIRYRMNEKGCISFIDPCCDEIPALLFGKIMEAISDVEKEWNARRINKLRV' A
#
# COMPACT_ATOMS: atom_id res chain seq x y z
N MET A 1 -44.86 4.31 0.20
CA MET A 1 -43.53 4.36 -0.44
C MET A 1 -42.53 3.64 0.46
N VAL A 2 -42.00 2.49 0.04
CA VAL A 2 -40.91 1.85 0.79
C VAL A 2 -39.63 2.60 0.45
N SER A 3 -39.16 3.43 1.38
CA SER A 3 -37.85 4.06 1.30
C SER A 3 -36.79 2.97 1.27
N LYS A 4 -36.24 2.67 0.09
CA LYS A 4 -35.05 1.83 -0.05
C LYS A 4 -33.94 2.46 0.79
N LYS A 5 -33.61 1.89 1.95
CA LYS A 5 -32.43 2.28 2.72
C LYS A 5 -31.22 2.17 1.77
N LYS A 6 -30.63 3.30 1.37
CA LYS A 6 -29.30 3.31 0.75
C LYS A 6 -28.37 2.66 1.78
N GLN A 7 -27.82 1.49 1.46
CA GLN A 7 -26.71 0.97 2.25
C GLN A 7 -25.60 2.01 2.19
N LYS A 8 -25.19 2.50 3.37
CA LYS A 8 -24.05 3.40 3.47
C LYS A 8 -22.83 2.56 3.17
N ASP A 9 -22.06 2.97 2.16
CA ASP A 9 -20.77 2.35 1.86
C ASP A 9 -19.86 2.54 3.08
N ASP A 10 -19.52 1.44 3.74
CA ASP A 10 -18.70 1.37 4.95
C ASP A 10 -17.25 1.00 4.66
N ARG A 11 -16.90 0.81 3.38
CA ARG A 11 -15.54 0.50 2.94
C ARG A 11 -14.58 1.62 3.34
N LYS A 12 -13.41 1.22 3.82
CA LYS A 12 -12.30 2.10 4.17
C LYS A 12 -11.20 1.99 3.12
N GLN A 13 -10.39 3.03 3.00
CA GLN A 13 -9.29 3.08 2.04
C GLN A 13 -7.96 3.22 2.78
N LEU A 14 -6.97 2.46 2.30
CA LEU A 14 -5.55 2.66 2.62
C LEU A 14 -4.88 3.17 1.35
N LEU A 15 -4.37 4.38 1.39
CA LEU A 15 -3.64 5.01 0.29
C LEU A 15 -2.14 4.93 0.57
N ILE A 16 -1.36 4.42 -0.40
CA ILE A 16 0.10 4.40 -0.32
C ILE A 16 0.62 5.09 -1.56
N ARG A 17 1.48 6.09 -1.36
CA ARG A 17 2.18 6.75 -2.46
C ARG A 17 3.48 6.03 -2.72
N TYR A 18 4.00 6.12 -3.94
CA TYR A 18 5.31 5.60 -4.25
C TYR A 18 6.08 6.58 -5.13
N ARG A 19 7.41 6.48 -5.07
CA ARG A 19 8.33 7.14 -5.98
C ARG A 19 9.15 6.09 -6.70
N MET A 20 9.43 6.30 -7.98
CA MET A 20 10.38 5.49 -8.72
C MET A 20 11.57 6.36 -9.13
N ASN A 21 12.77 5.82 -9.00
CA ASN A 21 13.99 6.51 -9.46
C ASN A 21 14.40 6.06 -10.87
N GLU A 22 15.44 6.69 -11.42
CA GLU A 22 15.96 6.42 -12.78
C GLU A 22 16.42 4.96 -12.98
N LYS A 23 16.73 4.23 -11.90
CA LYS A 23 17.13 2.81 -11.94
C LYS A 23 15.91 1.87 -11.91
N GLY A 24 14.71 2.41 -11.76
CA GLY A 24 13.46 1.66 -11.59
C GLY A 24 13.29 1.09 -10.17
N CYS A 25 14.08 1.55 -9.20
CA CYS A 25 13.84 1.23 -7.79
C CYS A 25 12.68 2.06 -7.27
N ILE A 26 11.89 1.48 -6.37
CA ILE A 26 10.70 2.09 -5.78
C ILE A 26 10.93 2.45 -4.31
N SER A 27 10.19 3.42 -3.83
CA SER A 27 10.04 3.72 -2.40
C SER A 27 8.57 3.98 -2.12
N PHE A 28 7.93 3.17 -1.27
CA PHE A 28 6.60 3.41 -0.75
C PHE A 28 6.67 4.43 0.38
N ILE A 29 5.83 5.46 0.31
CA ILE A 29 5.85 6.60 1.21
C ILE A 29 4.45 7.01 1.59
N ASP A 30 4.35 7.68 2.74
CA ASP A 30 3.16 8.36 3.23
C ASP A 30 1.88 7.52 3.16
N PRO A 31 1.83 6.36 3.85
CA PRO A 31 0.60 5.61 4.01
C PRO A 31 -0.45 6.47 4.74
N CYS A 32 -1.64 6.62 4.16
CA CYS A 32 -2.73 7.42 4.71
C CYS A 32 -3.97 6.55 4.92
N CYS A 33 -4.47 6.53 6.16
CA CYS A 33 -5.65 5.79 6.58
C CYS A 33 -6.20 6.36 7.89
N ASP A 34 -7.51 6.48 8.00
CA ASP A 34 -8.16 7.09 9.18
C ASP A 34 -8.59 6.07 10.24
N GLU A 35 -8.95 4.84 9.84
CA GLU A 35 -9.73 3.92 10.69
C GLU A 35 -9.12 2.53 10.84
N ILE A 36 -7.92 2.29 10.31
CA ILE A 36 -7.29 0.97 10.40
C ILE A 36 -6.67 0.75 11.79
N PRO A 37 -6.85 -0.42 12.43
CA PRO A 37 -6.18 -0.72 13.67
C PRO A 37 -4.66 -0.69 13.53
N ALA A 38 -3.96 -0.06 14.49
CA ALA A 38 -2.51 0.14 14.43
C ALA A 38 -1.72 -1.17 14.24
N LEU A 39 -2.15 -2.27 14.87
CA LEU A 39 -1.50 -3.58 14.72
C LEU A 39 -1.63 -4.14 13.30
N LEU A 40 -2.83 -4.00 12.69
CA LEU A 40 -3.06 -4.43 11.32
C LEU A 40 -2.27 -3.57 10.34
N PHE A 41 -2.26 -2.26 10.57
CA PHE A 41 -1.47 -1.31 9.80
C PHE A 41 0.01 -1.64 9.84
N GLY A 42 0.58 -1.91 11.02
CA GLY A 42 1.97 -2.31 11.17
C GLY A 42 2.33 -3.53 10.34
N LYS A 43 1.51 -4.59 10.39
CA LYS A 43 1.71 -5.81 9.59
C LYS A 43 1.65 -5.55 8.08
N ILE A 44 0.75 -4.68 7.64
CA ILE A 44 0.66 -4.28 6.23
C ILE A 44 1.91 -3.50 5.82
N MET A 45 2.38 -2.57 6.64
CA MET A 45 3.59 -1.80 6.37
C MET A 45 4.85 -2.67 6.35
N GLU A 46 4.96 -3.68 7.22
CA GLU A 46 6.02 -4.70 7.16
C GLU A 46 6.01 -5.43 5.83
N ALA A 47 4.86 -5.95 5.40
CA ALA A 47 4.72 -6.65 4.13
C ALA A 47 5.07 -5.76 2.93
N ILE A 48 4.64 -4.50 2.93
CA ILE A 48 4.99 -3.52 1.89
C ILE A 48 6.50 -3.26 1.87
N SER A 49 7.13 -3.14 3.05
CA SER A 49 8.57 -2.93 3.16
C SER A 49 9.35 -4.11 2.58
N ASP A 50 8.90 -5.33 2.79
CA ASP A 50 9.55 -6.52 2.25
C ASP A 50 9.43 -6.61 0.73
N VAL A 51 8.25 -6.26 0.18
CA VAL A 51 8.06 -6.12 -1.27
C VAL A 51 8.97 -5.04 -1.87
N GLU A 52 9.11 -3.89 -1.22
CA GLU A 52 10.02 -2.84 -1.65
C GLU A 52 11.48 -3.33 -1.74
N LYS A 53 11.95 -3.98 -0.68
CA LYS A 53 13.31 -4.53 -0.61
C LYS A 53 13.53 -5.56 -1.69
N GLU A 54 12.61 -6.49 -1.88
CA GLU A 54 12.74 -7.54 -2.89
C GLU A 54 12.78 -6.94 -4.30
N TRP A 55 11.85 -6.03 -4.63
CA TRP A 55 11.82 -5.36 -5.92
C TRP A 55 13.14 -4.63 -6.20
N ASN A 56 13.59 -3.82 -5.24
CA ASN A 56 14.81 -3.04 -5.37
C ASN A 56 16.04 -3.92 -5.49
N ALA A 57 16.11 -5.02 -4.73
CA ALA A 57 17.20 -5.99 -4.83
C ALA A 57 17.25 -6.63 -6.22
N ARG A 58 16.10 -7.02 -6.80
CA ARG A 58 16.04 -7.57 -8.16
C ARG A 58 16.51 -6.55 -9.20
N ARG A 59 16.08 -5.29 -9.07
CA ARG A 59 16.50 -4.18 -9.96
C ARG A 59 18.00 -3.91 -9.89
N ILE A 60 18.57 -3.81 -8.69
CA ILE A 60 20.00 -3.59 -8.47
C ILE A 60 20.82 -4.72 -9.08
N ASN A 61 20.39 -5.97 -8.89
CA ASN A 61 21.06 -7.16 -9.41
C ASN A 61 20.78 -7.44 -10.90
N LYS A 62 20.05 -6.55 -11.60
CA LYS A 62 19.63 -6.72 -13.00
C LYS A 62 18.94 -8.06 -13.27
N LEU A 63 18.25 -8.59 -12.25
CA LEU A 63 17.47 -9.81 -12.37
C LEU A 63 16.22 -9.51 -13.19
N ARG A 64 15.74 -10.50 -13.94
CA ARG A 64 14.42 -10.38 -14.59
C ARG A 64 13.37 -10.22 -13.51
N VAL A 65 12.53 -9.22 -13.72
CA VAL A 65 11.41 -8.85 -12.84
C VAL A 65 10.18 -9.56 -13.34
#